data_AF-A0A6M0IUX8-F1
#
_entry.id   AF-A0A6M0IUX8-F1
#
_cell.length_a   1.000
_cell.length_b   1.000
_cell.length_c   1.000
_cell.angle_alpha   90.00
_cell.angle_beta   90.00
_cell.angle_gamma   90.00
#
_symmetry.space_group_name_H-M   'P 1'
#
loop_
_entity.id
_entity.type
_entity.pdbx_description
1 polymer ?
#
loop_
_entity_poly.entity_id
_entity_poly.type
_entity_poly.pdbx_seq_one_letter_code
_entity_poly.pdbx_strand_id
1 'polypeptide(L)'
;MEIYYLKMLLLSDTTFGRGDGVAGLIDQEVEHDANGFPYLRGRTLKGLLSEECDNLIAVLSEPPPSRWQEAAEHLFGIPGSTLETISKMHVGDACLPQDLRKAVKLQLDQEQERERRGQERRLTEVDVLASLTTIRRQTAIDPEDGAPVEHSLRSSRVILRDLCFTAPLLFEKKTTADMLALLAVSTLALQRVGSGRNRGRGHVRCLLHDSIDEEITQEHFRYFEQETRG
;
A
#
# COMPACT_ATOMS: atom_id res chain seq x y z
N MET A 1 1.74 -0.47 24.06
CA MET A 1 1.25 -0.55 22.68
C MET A 1 1.22 0.85 22.12
N GLU A 2 1.94 1.09 21.03
CA GLU A 2 1.95 2.37 20.30
C GLU A 2 1.34 2.15 18.92
N ILE A 3 0.75 3.21 18.38
CA ILE A 3 0.14 3.19 17.04
C ILE A 3 0.60 4.41 16.27
N TYR A 4 0.98 4.16 15.02
CA TYR A 4 1.31 5.16 14.02
C TYR A 4 0.49 4.86 12.77
N TYR A 5 0.49 5.79 11.82
CA TYR A 5 -0.22 5.62 10.56
C TYR A 5 0.68 5.96 9.39
N LEU A 6 0.68 5.10 8.37
CA LEU A 6 1.23 5.45 7.06
C LEU A 6 0.09 5.94 6.18
N LYS A 7 0.17 7.19 5.73
CA LYS A 7 -0.73 7.77 4.73
C LYS A 7 -0.08 7.72 3.36
N MET A 8 -0.77 7.15 2.40
CA MET A 8 -0.31 6.94 1.03
C MET A 8 -1.25 7.63 0.06
N LEU A 9 -0.79 8.72 -0.54
CA LEU A 9 -1.49 9.41 -1.62
C LEU A 9 -1.09 8.79 -2.96
N LEU A 10 -2.07 8.37 -3.76
CA LEU A 10 -1.85 7.90 -5.12
C LEU A 10 -1.62 9.09 -6.07
N LEU A 11 -0.41 9.24 -6.60
CA LEU A 11 -0.06 10.29 -7.57
C LEU A 11 -0.32 9.84 -9.03
N SER A 12 -0.54 8.55 -9.23
CA SER A 12 -0.89 7.95 -10.53
C SER A 12 -1.84 6.77 -10.32
N ASP A 13 -2.50 6.36 -11.40
CA ASP A 13 -3.33 5.15 -11.38
C ASP A 13 -2.51 3.96 -10.89
N THR A 14 -3.09 3.19 -9.97
CA THR A 14 -2.36 2.16 -9.22
C THR A 14 -3.10 0.84 -9.24
N THR A 15 -2.39 -0.28 -9.39
CA THR A 15 -2.98 -1.63 -9.32
C THR A 15 -2.50 -2.33 -8.06
N PHE A 16 -3.26 -2.28 -6.97
CA PHE A 16 -3.09 -3.20 -5.85
C PHE A 16 -3.55 -4.58 -6.30
N GLY A 17 -2.70 -5.34 -6.97
CA GLY A 17 -3.11 -6.57 -7.63
C GLY A 17 -3.48 -7.68 -6.65
N ARG A 18 -4.56 -8.42 -6.95
CA ARG A 18 -4.98 -9.61 -6.20
C ARG A 18 -4.08 -10.83 -6.42
N GLY A 19 -3.37 -10.85 -7.54
CA GLY A 19 -2.63 -12.02 -8.04
C GLY A 19 -3.42 -12.84 -9.06
N ASP A 20 -4.70 -12.50 -9.28
CA ASP A 20 -5.60 -13.09 -10.26
C ASP A 20 -6.37 -12.02 -11.06
N GLY A 21 -7.16 -12.48 -12.04
CA GLY A 21 -8.02 -11.67 -12.91
C GLY A 21 -9.43 -12.25 -12.98
N VAL A 22 -10.33 -11.54 -13.66
CA VAL A 22 -11.70 -12.00 -13.92
C VAL A 22 -11.76 -12.59 -15.33
N ALA A 23 -11.96 -13.92 -15.40
CA ALA A 23 -11.96 -14.65 -16.67
C ALA A 23 -12.90 -14.03 -17.71
N GLY A 24 -12.36 -13.75 -18.90
CA GLY A 24 -13.11 -13.15 -20.02
C GLY A 24 -13.39 -11.65 -19.88
N LEU A 25 -13.00 -11.00 -18.77
CA LEU A 25 -13.26 -9.58 -18.51
C LEU A 25 -11.96 -8.77 -18.33
N ILE A 26 -11.12 -9.16 -17.36
CA ILE A 26 -9.94 -8.41 -16.93
C ILE A 26 -8.80 -9.37 -16.58
N ASP A 27 -7.61 -9.18 -17.17
CA ASP A 27 -6.45 -10.03 -16.87
C ASP A 27 -5.87 -9.80 -15.47
N GLN A 28 -5.94 -8.57 -14.98
CA GLN A 28 -5.48 -8.20 -13.64
C GLN A 28 -6.51 -7.37 -12.87
N GLU A 29 -7.02 -7.92 -11.77
CA GLU A 29 -7.99 -7.27 -10.91
C GLU A 29 -7.31 -6.59 -9.70
N VAL A 30 -7.92 -5.52 -9.19
CA VAL A 30 -7.49 -4.84 -7.97
C VAL A 30 -8.07 -5.53 -6.74
N GLU A 31 -7.31 -5.56 -5.65
CA GLU A 31 -7.77 -6.02 -4.35
C GLU A 31 -8.84 -5.08 -3.84
N HIS A 32 -10.01 -5.62 -3.49
CA HIS A 32 -11.12 -4.86 -2.92
C HIS A 32 -11.90 -5.72 -1.91
N ASP A 33 -12.53 -5.05 -0.95
CA ASP A 33 -13.36 -5.70 0.06
C ASP A 33 -14.76 -6.06 -0.46
N ALA A 34 -15.58 -6.64 0.43
CA ALA A 34 -16.95 -7.04 0.11
C ALA A 34 -17.87 -5.88 -0.25
N ASN A 35 -17.53 -4.63 0.11
CA ASN A 35 -18.30 -3.43 -0.22
C ASN A 35 -17.78 -2.73 -1.49
N GLY A 36 -16.78 -3.30 -2.17
CA GLY A 36 -16.16 -2.74 -3.37
C GLY A 36 -15.04 -1.74 -3.11
N PHE A 37 -14.60 -1.55 -1.86
CA PHE A 37 -13.50 -0.63 -1.56
C PHE A 37 -12.16 -1.28 -1.86
N PRO A 38 -11.31 -0.68 -2.72
CA PRO A 38 -9.96 -1.15 -2.90
C PRO A 38 -9.14 -1.01 -1.61
N TYR A 39 -8.12 -1.85 -1.44
CA TYR A 39 -7.18 -1.75 -0.32
C TYR A 39 -5.81 -2.37 -0.67
N LEU A 40 -4.76 -1.97 0.05
CA LEU A 40 -3.46 -2.62 -0.03
C LEU A 40 -3.26 -3.49 1.21
N ARG A 41 -3.02 -4.79 1.02
CA ARG A 41 -2.78 -5.72 2.12
C ARG A 41 -1.59 -5.27 2.96
N GLY A 42 -1.73 -5.30 4.29
CA GLY A 42 -0.70 -4.88 5.23
C GLY A 42 0.59 -5.68 5.09
N ARG A 43 0.48 -6.99 4.78
CA ARG A 43 1.64 -7.85 4.46
C ARG A 43 2.42 -7.35 3.24
N THR A 44 1.73 -6.89 2.20
CA THR A 44 2.36 -6.36 0.99
C THR A 44 3.03 -5.03 1.28
N LEU A 45 2.36 -4.12 1.99
CA LEU A 45 2.96 -2.86 2.42
C LEU A 45 4.20 -3.08 3.31
N LYS A 46 4.13 -4.02 4.25
CA LYS A 46 5.27 -4.39 5.09
C LYS A 46 6.46 -4.88 4.26
N GLY A 47 6.22 -5.73 3.27
CA GLY A 47 7.27 -6.22 2.37
C GLY A 47 7.93 -5.09 1.60
N LEU A 48 7.13 -4.15 1.07
CA LEU A 48 7.64 -2.98 0.35
C LEU A 48 8.47 -2.07 1.26
N LEU A 49 8.00 -1.77 2.47
CA LEU A 49 8.76 -0.98 3.44
C LEU A 49 10.07 -1.66 3.87
N SER A 50 10.04 -2.98 4.06
CA SER A 50 11.23 -3.77 4.38
C SER A 50 12.25 -3.72 3.24
N GLU A 51 11.80 -3.87 1.99
CA GLU A 51 12.65 -3.78 0.80
C GLU A 51 13.34 -2.41 0.70
N GLU A 52 12.61 -1.32 0.89
CA GLU A 52 13.19 0.03 0.89
C GLU A 52 14.17 0.22 2.07
N CYS A 53 13.86 -0.32 3.25
CA CYS A 53 14.74 -0.29 4.43
C CYS A 53 16.06 -1.04 4.17
N ASP A 54 16.00 -2.24 3.61
CA ASP A 54 17.17 -3.07 3.29
C ASP A 54 18.06 -2.37 2.26
N ASN A 55 17.46 -1.76 1.22
CA ASN A 55 18.17 -0.98 0.21
C ASN A 55 18.90 0.22 0.84
N LEU A 56 18.27 0.92 1.78
CA LEU A 56 18.88 2.05 2.49
C LEU A 56 20.06 1.61 3.35
N ILE A 57 19.89 0.56 4.16
CA ILE A 57 20.93 0.03 5.05
C ILE A 57 22.15 -0.45 4.25
N ALA A 58 21.92 -1.11 3.10
CA ALA A 58 23.00 -1.58 2.23
C ALA A 58 23.92 -0.46 1.73
N VAL A 59 23.46 0.80 1.71
CA VAL A 59 24.23 1.96 1.25
C VAL A 59 24.95 2.68 2.41
N LEU A 60 24.56 2.46 3.66
CA LEU A 60 25.14 3.15 4.84
C LEU A 60 26.61 2.82 5.13
N SER A 61 27.24 1.90 4.40
CA SER A 61 28.69 1.59 4.48
C SER A 61 29.22 1.15 5.87
N GLU A 62 28.33 0.79 6.81
CA GLU A 62 28.70 0.26 8.12
C GLU A 62 28.81 -1.28 8.10
N PRO A 63 29.81 -1.88 8.80
CA PRO A 63 29.91 -3.33 8.91
C PRO A 63 28.78 -3.90 9.79
N PRO A 64 28.14 -5.02 9.40
CA PRO A 64 27.09 -5.65 10.19
C PRO A 64 27.64 -6.45 11.40
N PRO A 65 26.85 -6.58 12.51
CA PRO A 65 25.55 -5.95 12.72
C PRO A 65 25.72 -4.47 13.11
N SER A 66 25.10 -3.58 12.34
CA SER A 66 25.00 -2.16 12.68
C SER A 66 23.74 -1.93 13.53
N ARG A 67 23.72 -0.82 14.28
CA ARG A 67 22.51 -0.39 15.02
C ARG A 67 21.26 -0.31 14.13
N TRP A 68 21.45 0.04 12.85
CA TRP A 68 20.39 0.15 11.86
C TRP A 68 19.87 -1.22 11.45
N GLN A 69 20.76 -2.21 11.30
CA GLN A 69 20.36 -3.60 11.08
C GLN A 69 19.53 -4.12 12.25
N GLU A 70 19.96 -3.89 13.49
CA GLU A 70 19.20 -4.29 14.69
C GLU A 70 17.80 -3.63 14.75
N ALA A 71 17.72 -2.34 14.43
CA ALA A 71 16.46 -1.62 14.37
C ALA A 71 15.54 -2.13 13.24
N ALA A 72 16.08 -2.48 12.06
CA ALA A 72 15.32 -3.08 10.96
C ALA A 72 14.79 -4.47 11.31
N GLU A 73 15.60 -5.32 11.93
CA GLU A 73 15.18 -6.64 12.41
C GLU A 73 14.07 -6.54 13.45
N HIS A 74 14.15 -5.52 14.32
CA HIS A 74 13.07 -5.20 15.24
C HIS A 74 11.79 -4.70 14.55
N LEU A 75 11.91 -3.90 13.48
CA LEU A 75 10.76 -3.38 12.72
C LEU A 75 10.07 -4.46 11.88
N PHE A 76 10.83 -5.24 11.12
CA PHE A 76 10.29 -6.09 10.06
C PHE A 76 10.39 -7.59 10.38
N GLY A 77 11.21 -7.97 11.35
CA GLY A 77 11.54 -9.36 11.69
C GLY A 77 12.72 -9.89 10.86
N ILE A 78 13.23 -11.06 11.25
CA ILE A 78 14.33 -11.73 10.54
C ILE A 78 13.76 -12.79 9.58
N PRO A 79 14.21 -12.85 8.32
CA PRO A 79 13.81 -13.91 7.39
C PRO A 79 14.21 -15.30 7.91
N GLY A 80 13.25 -16.23 8.00
CA GLY A 80 13.51 -17.64 8.33
C GLY A 80 13.60 -17.98 9.82
N SER A 81 13.31 -17.04 10.72
CA SER A 81 13.39 -17.28 12.17
C SER A 81 12.09 -17.78 12.81
N THR A 82 12.23 -18.53 13.91
CA THR A 82 11.15 -19.06 14.75
C THR A 82 10.59 -18.00 15.72
N LEU A 83 9.52 -18.34 16.46
CA LEU A 83 8.67 -17.53 17.35
C LEU A 83 9.34 -16.45 18.24
N GLU A 84 10.66 -16.45 18.43
CA GLU A 84 11.39 -15.51 19.29
C GLU A 84 11.87 -14.24 18.56
N THR A 85 11.75 -14.19 17.22
CA THR A 85 12.21 -13.08 16.36
C THR A 85 11.06 -12.47 15.55
N ILE A 86 9.88 -12.43 16.16
CA ILE A 86 8.69 -11.79 15.58
C ILE A 86 8.93 -10.28 15.54
N SER A 87 8.77 -9.73 14.35
CA SER A 87 8.63 -8.30 14.07
C SER A 87 7.84 -7.56 15.15
N LYS A 88 8.40 -6.49 15.70
CA LYS A 88 7.70 -5.65 16.70
C LYS A 88 6.59 -4.79 16.08
N MET A 89 6.61 -4.59 14.76
CA MET A 89 5.58 -3.86 14.01
C MET A 89 4.61 -4.81 13.30
N HIS A 90 3.32 -4.59 13.51
CA HIS A 90 2.25 -5.15 12.70
C HIS A 90 1.66 -4.07 11.78
N VAL A 91 1.70 -4.32 10.48
CA VAL A 91 1.17 -3.42 9.45
C VAL A 91 -0.24 -3.87 9.08
N GLY A 92 -1.25 -3.05 9.36
CA GLY A 92 -2.61 -3.28 8.92
C GLY A 92 -2.83 -2.91 7.45
N ASP A 93 -3.99 -3.29 6.92
CA ASP A 93 -4.36 -3.00 5.55
C ASP A 93 -4.49 -1.49 5.31
N ALA A 94 -3.88 -0.99 4.23
CA ALA A 94 -4.04 0.39 3.81
C ALA A 94 -5.42 0.56 3.17
N CYS A 95 -6.31 1.31 3.83
CA CYS A 95 -7.70 1.48 3.43
C CYS A 95 -8.02 2.95 3.17
N LEU A 96 -9.08 3.21 2.39
CA LEU A 96 -9.69 4.54 2.32
C LEU A 96 -10.23 5.00 3.69
N PRO A 97 -10.46 6.32 3.88
CA PRO A 97 -10.93 6.87 5.15
C PRO A 97 -12.11 6.12 5.76
N GLN A 98 -12.03 5.83 7.06
CA GLN A 98 -12.97 4.93 7.73
C GLN A 98 -14.39 5.53 7.82
N ASP A 99 -14.49 6.86 7.94
CA ASP A 99 -15.74 7.60 7.88
C ASP A 99 -16.44 7.45 6.53
N LEU A 100 -15.72 7.59 5.42
CA LEU A 100 -16.22 7.32 4.07
C LEU A 100 -16.72 5.88 3.96
N ARG A 101 -15.90 4.91 4.37
CA ARG A 101 -16.27 3.48 4.31
C ARG A 101 -17.52 3.17 5.12
N LYS A 102 -17.64 3.74 6.33
CA LYS A 102 -18.83 3.59 7.19
C LYS A 102 -20.08 4.20 6.55
N ALA A 103 -19.96 5.40 5.97
CA ALA A 103 -21.09 6.07 5.33
C ALA A 103 -21.61 5.29 4.13
N VAL A 104 -20.73 4.82 3.25
CA VAL A 104 -21.11 4.00 2.09
C VAL A 104 -21.67 2.65 2.53
N LYS A 105 -21.08 2.01 3.54
CA LYS A 105 -21.62 0.76 4.08
C LYS A 105 -23.06 0.93 4.59
N LEU A 106 -23.34 2.01 5.33
CA LEU A 106 -24.71 2.28 5.80
C LEU A 106 -25.69 2.40 4.63
N GLN A 107 -25.28 3.07 3.54
CA GLN A 107 -26.11 3.16 2.33
C GLN A 107 -26.30 1.79 1.68
N LEU A 108 -25.26 0.98 1.53
CA LEU A 108 -25.35 -0.37 0.97
C LEU A 108 -26.29 -1.27 1.79
N ASP A 109 -26.20 -1.21 3.12
CA ASP A 109 -27.08 -1.96 4.02
C ASP A 109 -28.56 -1.53 3.79
N GLN A 110 -28.82 -0.24 3.61
CA GLN A 110 -30.17 0.25 3.26
C GLN A 110 -30.63 -0.24 1.88
N GLU A 111 -29.77 -0.26 0.87
CA GLU A 111 -30.09 -0.78 -0.46
C GLU A 111 -30.40 -2.28 -0.42
N GLN A 112 -29.68 -3.06 0.39
CA GLN A 112 -30.00 -4.48 0.61
C GLN A 112 -31.40 -4.67 1.21
N GLU A 113 -31.82 -3.82 2.16
CA GLU A 113 -33.19 -3.88 2.67
C GLU A 113 -34.25 -3.42 1.64
N ARG A 114 -33.90 -2.52 0.72
CA ARG A 114 -34.77 -2.15 -0.42
C ARG A 114 -34.98 -3.35 -1.34
N GLU A 115 -33.91 -4.07 -1.67
CA GLU A 115 -33.95 -5.30 -2.48
C GLU A 115 -34.82 -6.39 -1.84
N ARG A 116 -34.67 -6.62 -0.53
CA ARG A 116 -35.50 -7.58 0.21
C ARG A 116 -37.00 -7.22 0.21
N ARG A 117 -37.34 -5.94 0.05
CA ARG A 117 -38.73 -5.47 -0.12
C ARG A 117 -39.21 -5.50 -1.57
N GLY A 118 -38.44 -6.10 -2.49
CA GLY A 118 -38.76 -6.19 -3.91
C GLY A 118 -38.50 -4.91 -4.70
N GLN A 119 -37.70 -3.97 -4.15
CA GLN A 119 -37.33 -2.73 -4.84
C GLN A 119 -35.92 -2.84 -5.40
N GLU A 120 -35.67 -2.25 -6.56
CA GLU A 120 -34.34 -2.24 -7.16
C GLU A 120 -33.33 -1.41 -6.33
N ARG A 121 -32.11 -1.96 -6.19
CA ARG A 121 -30.98 -1.27 -5.57
C ARG A 121 -30.53 -0.11 -6.45
N ARG A 122 -30.27 1.04 -5.84
CA ARG A 122 -29.73 2.24 -6.53
C ARG A 122 -28.20 2.33 -6.47
N LEU A 123 -27.61 1.60 -5.54
CA LEU A 123 -26.17 1.54 -5.33
C LEU A 123 -25.81 0.11 -4.95
N THR A 124 -24.79 -0.44 -5.60
CA THR A 124 -24.23 -1.75 -5.32
C THR A 124 -22.74 -1.66 -5.01
N GLU A 125 -22.19 -2.74 -4.48
CA GLU A 125 -20.77 -2.89 -4.21
C GLU A 125 -19.94 -2.81 -5.52
N VAL A 126 -20.53 -3.23 -6.65
CA VAL A 126 -19.92 -3.08 -7.99
C VAL A 126 -19.85 -1.62 -8.41
N ASP A 127 -20.88 -0.83 -8.10
CA ASP A 127 -20.88 0.61 -8.39
C ASP A 127 -19.83 1.35 -7.55
N VAL A 128 -19.66 0.97 -6.28
CA VAL A 128 -18.59 1.50 -5.42
C VAL A 128 -17.23 1.22 -6.04
N LEU A 129 -16.96 -0.04 -6.42
CA LEU A 129 -15.69 -0.40 -7.06
C LEU A 129 -15.49 0.37 -8.38
N ALA A 130 -16.52 0.46 -9.22
CA ALA A 130 -16.47 1.16 -10.49
C ALA A 130 -16.23 2.66 -10.33
N SER A 131 -16.72 3.28 -9.25
CA SER A 131 -16.49 4.70 -8.97
C SER A 131 -15.04 5.03 -8.59
N LEU A 132 -14.30 4.05 -8.04
CA LEU A 132 -12.94 4.22 -7.54
C LEU A 132 -11.89 3.68 -8.53
N THR A 133 -12.32 3.08 -9.63
CA THR A 133 -11.44 2.34 -10.54
C THR A 133 -11.76 2.58 -12.01
N THR A 134 -10.83 2.22 -12.88
CA THR A 134 -11.06 2.15 -14.32
C THR A 134 -10.32 0.98 -14.93
N ILE A 135 -10.62 0.63 -16.18
CA ILE A 135 -9.94 -0.44 -16.92
C ILE A 135 -8.95 0.19 -17.89
N ARG A 136 -7.65 -0.10 -17.68
CA ARG A 136 -6.58 0.26 -18.62
C ARG A 136 -6.28 -0.94 -19.51
N ARG A 137 -6.09 -0.68 -20.81
CA ARG A 137 -5.69 -1.70 -21.79
C ARG A 137 -4.30 -1.36 -22.32
N GLN A 138 -3.45 -2.37 -22.46
CA GLN A 138 -2.11 -2.26 -23.01
C GLN A 138 -1.91 -3.35 -24.05
N THR A 139 -1.17 -3.07 -25.10
CA THR A 139 -0.76 -4.05 -26.11
C THR A 139 0.73 -3.90 -26.34
N ALA A 140 1.43 -4.98 -26.65
CA ALA A 140 2.78 -4.89 -27.17
C ALA A 140 2.72 -4.43 -28.63
N ILE A 141 3.68 -3.61 -29.04
CA ILE A 141 3.86 -3.16 -30.41
C ILE A 141 5.13 -3.82 -30.95
N ASP A 142 5.04 -4.41 -32.12
CA ASP A 142 6.17 -4.98 -32.84
C ASP A 142 7.12 -3.85 -33.26
N PRO A 143 8.42 -3.93 -32.92
CA PRO A 143 9.38 -2.87 -33.23
C PRO A 143 9.72 -2.75 -34.73
N GLU A 144 9.49 -3.79 -35.54
CA GLU A 144 9.84 -3.81 -36.96
C GLU A 144 8.76 -3.15 -37.82
N ASP A 145 7.49 -3.49 -37.60
CA ASP A 145 6.38 -3.02 -38.45
C ASP A 145 5.39 -2.08 -37.73
N GLY A 146 5.53 -1.91 -36.41
CA GLY A 146 4.65 -1.06 -35.60
C GLY A 146 3.25 -1.63 -35.37
N ALA A 147 2.99 -2.89 -35.76
CA ALA A 147 1.72 -3.55 -35.55
C ALA A 147 1.57 -4.05 -34.11
N PRO A 148 0.34 -4.15 -33.57
CA PRO A 148 0.12 -4.83 -32.30
C PRO A 148 0.52 -6.30 -32.40
N VAL A 149 1.36 -6.77 -31.45
CA VAL A 149 1.71 -8.19 -31.37
C VAL A 149 0.46 -9.00 -31.06
N GLU A 150 0.22 -10.07 -31.82
CA GLU A 150 -0.94 -10.95 -31.62
C GLU A 150 -1.01 -11.47 -30.18
N HIS A 151 -2.23 -11.52 -29.64
CA HIS A 151 -2.52 -11.97 -28.27
C HIS A 151 -1.76 -11.23 -27.15
N SER A 152 -1.24 -10.02 -27.41
CA SER A 152 -0.53 -9.21 -26.41
C SER A 152 -1.42 -8.20 -25.68
N LEU A 153 -2.68 -8.02 -26.11
CA LEU A 153 -3.63 -7.15 -25.43
C LEU A 153 -3.85 -7.66 -24.00
N ARG A 154 -3.63 -6.78 -23.03
CA ARG A 154 -3.85 -7.02 -21.61
C ARG A 154 -4.71 -5.92 -21.03
N SER A 155 -5.75 -6.29 -20.28
CA SER A 155 -6.59 -5.38 -19.52
C SER A 155 -6.27 -5.50 -18.03
N SER A 156 -6.13 -4.35 -17.36
CA SER A 156 -5.94 -4.29 -15.92
C SER A 156 -6.89 -3.29 -15.33
N ARG A 157 -7.58 -3.66 -14.25
CA ARG A 157 -8.23 -2.66 -13.42
C ARG A 157 -7.16 -1.87 -12.67
N VAL A 158 -7.38 -0.56 -12.59
CA VAL A 158 -6.53 0.37 -11.84
C VAL A 158 -7.41 1.19 -10.92
N ILE A 159 -6.90 1.46 -9.73
CA ILE A 159 -7.43 2.44 -8.79
C ILE A 159 -7.05 3.82 -9.32
N LEU A 160 -8.01 4.74 -9.32
CA LEU A 160 -7.79 6.12 -9.76
C LEU A 160 -6.81 6.84 -8.81
N ARG A 161 -5.98 7.71 -9.37
CA ARG A 161 -5.13 8.63 -8.59
C ARG A 161 -5.95 9.61 -7.73
N ASP A 162 -5.24 10.35 -6.89
CA ASP A 162 -5.77 11.35 -5.94
C ASP A 162 -6.58 10.76 -4.78
N LEU A 163 -6.53 9.44 -4.62
CA LEU A 163 -7.04 8.71 -3.46
C LEU A 163 -5.95 8.56 -2.39
N CYS A 164 -6.33 8.71 -1.13
CA CYS A 164 -5.44 8.55 0.02
C CYS A 164 -5.81 7.32 0.84
N PHE A 165 -4.85 6.42 1.00
CA PHE A 165 -4.98 5.20 1.80
C PHE A 165 -4.24 5.36 3.12
N THR A 166 -4.79 4.84 4.20
CA THR A 166 -4.18 4.89 5.54
C THR A 166 -3.99 3.47 6.06
N ALA A 167 -2.77 3.12 6.45
CA ALA A 167 -2.44 1.85 7.07
C ALA A 167 -2.05 2.07 8.54
N PRO A 168 -2.69 1.39 9.51
CA PRO A 168 -2.25 1.44 10.90
C PRO A 168 -0.98 0.61 11.09
N LEU A 169 0.00 1.17 11.80
CA LEU A 169 1.24 0.54 12.19
C LEU A 169 1.22 0.33 13.70
N LEU A 170 1.02 -0.91 14.12
CA LEU A 170 0.84 -1.30 15.52
C LEU A 170 2.14 -1.83 16.10
N PHE A 171 2.54 -1.30 17.26
CA PHE A 171 3.73 -1.73 17.98
C PHE A 171 3.37 -2.28 19.34
N GLU A 172 3.77 -3.52 19.62
CA GLU A 172 3.49 -4.16 20.92
C GLU A 172 4.27 -3.47 22.06
N LYS A 173 5.51 -3.08 21.76
CA LYS A 173 6.45 -2.42 22.67
C LYS A 173 6.70 -0.98 22.23
N LYS A 174 7.28 -0.19 23.13
CA LYS A 174 7.69 1.18 22.85
C LYS A 174 8.70 1.22 21.69
N THR A 175 8.47 2.13 20.75
CA THR A 175 9.36 2.40 19.63
C THR A 175 10.60 3.17 20.09
N THR A 176 11.74 2.92 19.45
CA THR A 176 12.97 3.69 19.64
C THR A 176 13.10 4.78 18.58
N ALA A 177 13.95 5.78 18.83
CA ALA A 177 14.24 6.82 17.84
C ALA A 177 14.77 6.21 16.53
N ASP A 178 15.69 5.25 16.61
CA ASP A 178 16.25 4.56 15.43
C ASP A 178 15.17 3.80 14.63
N MET A 179 14.21 3.18 15.31
CA MET A 179 13.08 2.50 14.65
C MET A 179 12.19 3.51 13.90
N LEU A 180 11.84 4.64 14.52
CA LEU A 180 11.04 5.67 13.88
C LEU A 180 11.79 6.34 12.73
N ALA A 181 13.10 6.54 12.89
CA ALA A 181 14.00 7.05 11.87
C ALA A 181 14.04 6.17 10.62
N LEU A 182 14.30 4.86 10.80
CA LEU A 182 14.27 3.89 9.69
C LEU A 182 12.90 3.82 9.02
N LEU A 183 11.83 3.81 9.81
CA LEU A 183 10.48 3.81 9.26
C LEU A 183 10.19 5.07 8.44
N ALA A 184 10.63 6.25 8.91
CA ALA A 184 10.46 7.51 8.19
C ALA A 184 11.23 7.53 6.85
N VAL A 185 12.51 7.12 6.84
CA VAL A 185 13.29 7.08 5.58
C VAL A 185 12.75 6.03 4.62
N SER A 186 12.32 4.87 5.11
CA SER A 186 11.71 3.81 4.29
C SER A 186 10.37 4.27 3.71
N THR A 187 9.59 5.03 4.49
CA THR A 187 8.35 5.67 4.04
C THR A 187 8.62 6.69 2.93
N LEU A 188 9.66 7.51 3.04
CA LEU A 188 10.04 8.48 2.00
C LEU A 188 10.60 7.80 0.74
N ALA A 189 11.34 6.71 0.90
CA ALA A 189 11.88 5.91 -0.20
C ALA A 189 10.78 5.18 -0.98
N LEU A 190 9.67 4.81 -0.31
CA LEU A 190 8.53 4.15 -0.94
C LEU A 190 7.75 5.08 -1.88
N GLN A 191 8.24 5.19 -3.12
CA GLN A 191 7.66 6.05 -4.15
C GLN A 191 6.76 5.30 -5.13
N ARG A 192 6.84 3.96 -5.18
CA ARG A 192 6.04 3.15 -6.10
C ARG A 192 5.46 1.92 -5.44
N VAL A 193 4.20 1.60 -5.73
CA VAL A 193 3.48 0.44 -5.19
C VAL A 193 2.64 -0.25 -6.27
N GLY A 194 2.19 -1.47 -5.97
CA GLY A 194 1.32 -2.24 -6.86
C GLY A 194 2.03 -2.80 -8.09
N SER A 195 1.25 -3.27 -9.07
CA SER A 195 1.77 -3.83 -10.32
C SER A 195 1.91 -2.77 -11.42
N GLY A 196 2.81 -3.02 -12.37
CA GLY A 196 3.05 -2.10 -13.47
C GLY A 196 3.87 -0.86 -13.08
N ARG A 197 4.63 -0.94 -11.97
CA ARG A 197 5.54 0.12 -11.47
C ARG A 197 6.45 0.68 -12.57
N ASN A 198 6.90 -0.17 -13.50
CA ASN A 198 7.81 0.21 -14.60
C ASN A 198 7.09 0.80 -15.84
N ARG A 199 5.77 0.97 -15.79
CA ARG A 199 4.94 1.45 -16.92
C ARG A 199 4.11 2.69 -16.56
N GLY A 200 4.68 3.56 -15.73
CA GLY A 200 4.06 4.84 -15.33
C GLY A 200 2.88 4.72 -14.36
N ARG A 201 2.70 3.56 -13.72
CA ARG A 201 1.66 3.31 -12.72
C ARG A 201 2.25 3.18 -11.32
N GLY A 202 1.41 3.37 -10.32
CA GLY A 202 1.77 3.07 -8.93
C GLY A 202 2.64 4.12 -8.24
N HIS A 203 2.87 5.29 -8.84
CA HIS A 203 3.54 6.41 -8.18
C HIS A 203 2.72 6.91 -7.00
N VAL A 204 3.36 7.02 -5.83
CA VAL A 204 2.74 7.41 -4.57
C VAL A 204 3.62 8.39 -3.80
N ARG A 205 2.98 9.11 -2.88
CA ARG A 205 3.66 9.84 -1.80
C ARG A 205 3.21 9.25 -0.47
N CYS A 206 4.15 8.79 0.34
CA CYS A 206 3.87 8.25 1.65
C CYS A 206 4.37 9.20 2.74
N LEU A 207 3.61 9.32 3.83
CA LEU A 207 3.95 10.10 5.02
C LEU A 207 3.61 9.28 6.27
N LEU A 208 4.42 9.45 7.30
CA LEU A 208 4.25 8.85 8.62
C LEU A 208 3.56 9.84 9.54
N HIS A 209 2.53 9.35 10.23
CA HIS A 209 1.76 10.11 11.22
C HIS A 209 1.76 9.40 12.56
N ASP A 210 1.65 10.16 13.64
CA ASP A 210 1.48 9.64 14.99
C ASP A 210 0.02 9.27 15.31
N SER A 211 -0.22 8.85 16.55
CA SER A 211 -1.55 8.45 17.02
C SER A 211 -2.62 9.56 17.04
N ILE A 212 -2.23 10.83 17.00
CA ILE A 212 -3.14 11.99 16.97
C ILE A 212 -3.23 12.62 15.58
N ASP A 213 -2.69 11.92 14.57
CA ASP A 213 -2.70 12.30 13.16
C ASP A 213 -1.72 13.44 12.78
N GLU A 214 -0.76 13.76 13.66
CA GLU A 214 0.31 14.71 13.34
C GLU A 214 1.36 14.05 12.45
N GLU A 215 1.85 14.79 11.45
CA GLU A 215 2.87 14.32 10.50
C GLU A 215 4.26 14.39 11.15
N ILE A 216 4.96 13.25 11.22
CA ILE A 216 6.23 13.11 11.97
C ILE A 216 7.41 12.64 11.09
N THR A 217 7.21 12.47 9.79
CA THR A 217 8.22 11.94 8.86
C THR A 217 9.48 12.81 8.85
N GLN A 218 9.32 14.13 8.76
CA GLN A 218 10.46 15.05 8.64
C GLN A 218 11.28 15.14 9.93
N GLU A 219 10.64 15.03 11.09
CA GLU A 219 11.33 14.99 12.38
C GLU A 219 12.29 13.80 12.46
N HIS A 220 11.77 12.60 12.19
CA HIS A 220 12.54 11.37 12.27
C HIS A 220 13.55 11.20 11.11
N PHE A 221 13.25 11.73 9.93
CA PHE A 221 14.20 11.81 8.82
C PHE A 221 15.43 12.65 9.20
N ARG A 222 15.26 13.80 9.85
CA ARG A 222 16.39 14.64 10.30
C ARG A 222 17.26 13.95 11.34
N TYR A 223 16.65 13.19 12.25
CA TYR A 223 17.40 12.36 13.19
C TYR A 223 18.25 11.32 12.44
N PHE A 224 17.67 10.59 11.48
CA PHE A 224 18.43 9.63 10.66
C PHE A 224 19.62 10.29 9.95
N GLU A 225 19.40 11.47 9.36
CA GLU A 225 20.43 12.21 8.63
C GLU A 225 21.58 12.67 9.54
N GLN A 226 21.29 13.11 10.77
CA GLN A 226 22.32 13.48 11.75
C GLN A 226 23.16 12.27 12.16
N GLU A 227 22.51 11.14 12.33
CA GLU A 227 23.08 9.90 12.84
C GLU A 227 23.86 9.10 11.78
N THR A 228 23.71 9.42 10.50
CA THR A 228 24.38 8.75 9.37
C THR A 228 25.43 9.60 8.66
N ARG A 229 25.56 10.89 9.01
CA ARG A 229 26.59 11.81 8.49
C ARG A 229 27.94 11.72 9.24
N GLY A 230 28.18 10.64 9.98
CA GLY A 230 29.38 10.40 10.79
C GLY A 230 30.52 9.75 10.02
#